data_AF-T1JIR8-F1
#
_entry.id   AF-T1JIR8-F1
#
_cell.length_a   1.000
_cell.length_b   1.000
_cell.length_c   1.000
_cell.angle_alpha   90.00
_cell.angle_beta   90.00
_cell.angle_gamma   90.00
#
_symmetry.space_group_name_H-M   'P 1'
#
loop_
_entity.id
_entity.type
_entity.pdbx_description
1 polymer ?
#
loop_
_entity_poly.entity_id
_entity_poly.type
_entity_poly.pdbx_seq_one_letter_code
_entity_poly.pdbx_strand_id
1 'polypeptide(L)'
;MSSLGLLLLLFDFYVKPTVKCELYAMLLQPYIVHIYDVYAILGNTAVMKCHVPTFLLDYVHVTSWIRDAAFVIQTTADKEGKYVILPSGELHIREVNPKDAMTNFRCQTHHTLTGETRLSASAGRLFVTEPQGNVSPRILTTQTAVHVRQGEAAILSCVAQGYPVPNTT
;
A
#
# COMPACT_ATOMS: atom_id res chain seq x y z
N MET A 1 -65.89 12.80 -37.89
CA MET A 1 -66.47 11.70 -37.07
C MET A 1 -65.40 10.63 -37.01
N SER A 2 -64.62 10.62 -35.92
CA SER A 2 -64.59 9.53 -34.89
C SER A 2 -63.88 8.26 -35.41
N SER A 3 -62.92 7.61 -34.76
CA SER A 3 -62.37 7.60 -33.40
C SER A 3 -61.10 6.73 -33.50
N LEU A 4 -59.91 7.18 -33.09
CA LEU A 4 -59.23 6.77 -31.85
C LEU A 4 -59.57 5.33 -31.36
N GLY A 5 -58.57 4.45 -31.43
CA GLY A 5 -58.49 3.12 -30.82
C GLY A 5 -57.23 2.43 -31.39
N LEU A 6 -56.28 1.89 -30.64
CA LEU A 6 -56.23 1.57 -29.22
C LEU A 6 -54.75 1.54 -28.78
N LEU A 7 -54.52 2.10 -27.62
CA LEU A 7 -53.29 2.13 -26.83
C LEU A 7 -52.93 0.69 -26.40
N LEU A 8 -51.76 0.17 -26.79
CA LEU A 8 -51.13 -0.99 -26.15
C LEU A 8 -49.68 -0.65 -25.80
N LEU A 9 -49.56 -0.03 -24.63
CA LEU A 9 -48.60 -0.34 -23.57
C LEU A 9 -47.32 -1.09 -24.01
N LEU A 10 -46.26 -0.32 -24.31
CA LEU A 10 -44.93 -0.70 -23.85
C LEU A 10 -44.50 0.34 -22.82
N PHE A 11 -44.89 0.03 -21.59
CA PHE A 11 -44.25 0.51 -20.37
C PHE A 11 -42.80 0.01 -20.34
N ASP A 12 -41.93 0.58 -21.15
CA ASP A 12 -40.53 0.63 -20.77
C ASP A 12 -40.29 2.02 -20.20
N PHE A 13 -40.63 2.11 -18.91
CA PHE A 13 -40.07 3.04 -17.96
C PHE A 13 -38.56 3.15 -18.23
N TYR A 14 -38.16 4.09 -19.08
CA TYR A 14 -36.78 4.54 -19.18
C TYR A 14 -36.53 5.40 -17.93
N VAL A 15 -36.53 4.74 -16.76
CA VAL A 15 -35.96 5.30 -15.54
C VAL A 15 -34.48 5.41 -15.83
N LYS A 16 -34.06 6.55 -16.39
CA LYS A 16 -32.65 6.93 -16.31
C LYS A 16 -32.32 6.89 -14.82
N PRO A 17 -31.35 6.07 -14.37
CA PRO A 17 -30.90 6.18 -13.01
C PRO A 17 -30.41 7.61 -12.86
N THR A 18 -31.05 8.36 -11.96
CA THR A 18 -30.57 9.67 -11.54
C THR A 18 -29.18 9.42 -10.99
N VAL A 19 -28.14 9.78 -11.76
CA VAL A 19 -26.76 9.75 -11.31
C VAL A 19 -26.70 10.78 -10.19
N LYS A 20 -26.77 10.30 -8.95
CA LYS A 20 -26.68 11.14 -7.76
C LYS A 20 -25.22 11.56 -7.64
N CYS A 21 -24.91 12.75 -8.16
CA CYS A 21 -23.61 13.38 -7.94
C CYS A 21 -23.55 13.86 -6.49
N GLU A 22 -22.88 13.11 -5.63
CA GLU A 22 -22.54 13.59 -4.29
C GLU A 22 -21.26 14.43 -4.41
N LEU A 23 -21.40 15.73 -4.14
CA LEU A 23 -20.29 16.67 -4.18
C LEU A 23 -19.62 16.69 -2.81
N TYR A 24 -18.38 16.20 -2.74
CA TYR A 24 -17.58 16.22 -1.52
C TYR A 24 -16.66 17.44 -1.56
N ALA A 25 -16.93 18.44 -0.71
CA ALA A 25 -15.99 19.53 -0.49
C ALA A 25 -14.94 19.06 0.53
N MET A 26 -13.67 19.02 0.12
CA MET A 26 -12.55 18.68 1.00
C MET A 26 -11.67 19.90 1.24
N LEU A 27 -11.30 20.10 2.50
CA LEU A 27 -10.34 21.11 2.88
C LEU A 27 -8.93 20.60 2.57
N LEU A 28 -8.22 21.30 1.68
CA LEU A 28 -6.81 21.04 1.43
C LEU A 28 -6.00 21.44 2.67
N GLN A 29 -5.60 20.45 3.46
CA GLN A 29 -4.68 20.66 4.56
C GLN A 29 -3.30 20.10 4.20
N PRO A 30 -2.21 20.78 4.59
CA PRO A 30 -0.89 20.18 4.51
C PRO A 30 -0.87 18.91 5.37
N TYR A 31 -0.27 17.85 4.85
CA TYR A 31 -0.15 16.57 5.50
C TYR A 31 1.32 16.19 5.63
N ILE A 32 1.63 15.55 6.74
CA ILE A 32 2.97 15.08 7.06
C ILE A 32 2.91 13.57 7.17
N VAL A 33 3.90 12.92 6.59
CA VAL A 33 4.01 11.46 6.56
C VAL A 33 5.27 11.06 7.31
N HIS A 34 5.14 10.05 8.17
CA HIS A 34 6.23 9.55 8.99
C HIS A 34 6.54 8.09 8.67
N ILE A 35 7.79 7.72 8.90
CA ILE A 35 8.25 6.34 8.94
C ILE A 35 8.94 6.12 10.28
N TYR A 36 8.77 4.93 10.85
CA TYR A 36 9.44 4.48 12.05
C TYR A 36 10.51 3.42 11.75
N ASP A 37 11.43 3.29 12.68
CA ASP A 37 12.45 2.25 12.64
C ASP A 37 11.83 0.86 12.76
N VAL A 38 12.42 -0.10 12.05
CA VAL A 38 11.98 -1.49 12.07
C VAL A 38 13.12 -2.42 12.39
N TYR A 39 12.76 -3.57 12.97
CA TYR A 39 13.69 -4.61 13.35
C TYR A 39 13.33 -5.87 12.58
N ALA A 40 14.36 -6.56 12.09
CA ALA A 40 14.20 -7.85 11.46
C ALA A 40 15.27 -8.83 11.93
N ILE A 41 14.87 -10.09 12.07
CA ILE A 41 15.80 -11.19 12.28
C ILE A 41 16.49 -11.47 10.94
N LEU A 42 17.80 -11.71 10.97
CA LEU A 42 18.60 -12.10 9.81
C LEU A 42 17.89 -13.18 8.96
N GLY A 43 17.88 -13.00 7.64
CA GLY A 43 17.26 -13.92 6.67
C GLY A 43 15.73 -13.82 6.55
N ASN A 44 15.05 -13.14 7.48
CA ASN A 44 13.61 -12.90 7.38
C ASN A 44 13.31 -11.70 6.46
N THR A 45 12.02 -11.44 6.23
CA THR A 45 11.57 -10.26 5.50
C THR A 45 11.30 -9.10 6.47
N ALA A 46 11.83 -7.91 6.16
CA ALA A 46 11.47 -6.66 6.84
C ALA A 46 10.34 -5.96 6.09
N VAL A 47 9.47 -5.26 6.83
CA VAL A 47 8.35 -4.49 6.27
C VAL A 47 8.46 -3.05 6.75
N MET A 48 8.69 -2.13 5.83
CA MET A 48 8.68 -0.69 6.09
C MET A 48 7.29 -0.12 5.74
N LYS A 49 6.72 0.67 6.66
CA LYS A 49 5.39 1.28 6.48
C LYS A 49 5.47 2.80 6.50
N CYS A 50 4.70 3.40 5.59
CA CYS A 50 4.53 4.83 5.46
C CYS A 50 3.27 5.22 6.25
N HIS A 51 3.40 5.99 7.32
CA HIS A 51 2.29 6.38 8.19
C HIS A 51 1.60 7.61 7.62
N VAL A 52 0.67 7.36 6.69
CA VAL A 52 -0.23 8.37 6.13
C VAL A 52 -1.43 8.54 7.08
N PRO A 53 -1.85 9.79 7.38
CA PRO A 53 -3.04 10.03 8.18
C PRO A 53 -4.28 9.33 7.60
N THR A 54 -5.10 8.72 8.46
CA THR A 54 -6.20 7.83 8.05
C THR A 54 -7.22 8.49 7.14
N PHE A 55 -7.52 9.77 7.36
CA PHE A 55 -8.45 10.56 6.55
C PHE A 55 -7.96 10.87 5.13
N LEU A 56 -6.71 10.54 4.80
CA LEU A 56 -6.11 10.75 3.47
C LEU A 56 -5.83 9.45 2.72
N LEU A 57 -6.13 8.28 3.30
CA LEU A 57 -5.76 6.99 2.70
C LEU A 57 -6.39 6.75 1.32
N ASP A 58 -7.55 7.35 1.04
CA ASP A 58 -8.24 7.25 -0.25
C ASP A 58 -7.65 8.18 -1.33
N TYR A 59 -6.84 9.16 -0.94
CA TYR A 59 -6.32 10.21 -1.83
C TYR A 59 -4.80 10.26 -1.89
N VAL A 60 -4.10 9.70 -0.90
CA VAL A 60 -2.66 9.73 -0.80
C VAL A 60 -2.13 8.30 -0.86
N HIS A 61 -1.33 8.01 -1.89
CA HIS A 61 -0.74 6.69 -2.11
C HIS A 61 0.78 6.79 -2.19
N VAL A 62 1.47 5.72 -1.78
CA VAL A 62 2.93 5.63 -1.88
C VAL A 62 3.31 5.27 -3.32
N THR A 63 4.17 6.07 -3.94
CA THR A 63 4.62 5.84 -5.32
C THR A 63 5.99 5.17 -5.41
N SER A 64 6.85 5.44 -4.44
CA SER A 64 8.22 4.93 -4.42
C SER A 64 8.81 5.01 -3.01
N TRP A 65 9.92 4.31 -2.84
CA TRP A 65 10.75 4.39 -1.65
C TRP A 65 12.15 4.87 -2.02
N ILE A 66 12.81 5.59 -1.11
CA ILE A 66 14.14 6.15 -1.29
C ILE A 66 15.03 5.57 -0.21
N ARG A 67 16.06 4.83 -0.64
CA ARG A 67 17.11 4.30 0.22
C ARG A 67 18.32 5.24 0.23
N ASP A 68 18.79 5.57 1.43
CA ASP A 68 19.99 6.37 1.69
C ASP A 68 20.04 7.68 0.89
N ALA A 69 18.87 8.31 0.69
CA ALA A 69 18.67 9.55 -0.06
C ALA A 69 19.08 9.53 -1.55
N ALA A 70 19.54 8.39 -2.09
CA ALA A 70 20.10 8.31 -3.43
C ALA A 70 19.40 7.27 -4.31
N PHE A 71 19.02 6.12 -3.75
CA PHE A 71 18.48 5.00 -4.52
C PHE A 71 16.97 4.99 -4.50
N VAL A 72 16.33 5.17 -5.65
CA VAL A 72 14.87 5.15 -5.79
C VAL A 72 14.41 3.74 -6.11
N ILE A 73 13.65 3.15 -5.20
CA ILE A 73 12.98 1.86 -5.34
C ILE A 73 11.61 2.10 -5.96
N GLN A 74 11.38 1.51 -7.13
CA GLN A 74 10.10 1.51 -7.83
C GLN A 74 9.74 0.07 -8.22
N THR A 75 8.45 -0.21 -8.38
CA THR A 75 7.89 -1.55 -8.69
C THR A 75 8.48 -2.19 -9.94
N THR A 76 9.06 -1.41 -10.86
CA THR A 76 9.65 -1.85 -12.13
C THR A 76 11.18 -1.90 -12.14
N ALA A 77 11.85 -1.41 -11.10
CA ALA A 77 13.28 -1.11 -11.14
C ALA A 77 14.19 -2.22 -10.57
N ASP A 78 13.65 -3.12 -9.75
CA ASP A 78 14.49 -4.05 -8.99
C ASP A 78 14.65 -5.40 -9.71
N LYS A 79 15.74 -5.53 -10.47
CA LYS A 79 16.05 -6.73 -11.28
C LYS A 79 16.31 -7.99 -10.46
N GLU A 80 16.61 -7.85 -9.17
CA GLU A 80 16.89 -8.96 -8.23
C GLU A 80 15.68 -9.34 -7.36
N GLY A 81 14.58 -8.55 -7.38
CA GLY A 81 13.37 -8.84 -6.61
C GLY A 81 13.53 -8.77 -5.09
N LYS A 82 14.60 -8.13 -4.59
CA LYS A 82 14.89 -7.97 -3.16
C LYS A 82 13.93 -6.99 -2.51
N TYR A 83 13.69 -5.86 -3.17
CA TYR A 83 12.79 -4.82 -2.75
C TYR A 83 11.46 -4.96 -3.50
N VAL A 84 10.38 -5.17 -2.76
CA VAL A 84 9.04 -5.30 -3.34
C VAL A 84 8.13 -4.29 -2.68
N ILE A 85 7.54 -3.40 -3.48
CA ILE A 85 6.51 -2.48 -2.99
C ILE A 85 5.14 -3.13 -3.25
N LEU A 86 4.37 -3.34 -2.19
CA LEU A 86 3.00 -3.83 -2.32
C LEU A 86 2.05 -2.74 -2.82
N PRO A 87 0.88 -3.08 -3.39
CA PRO A 87 -0.14 -2.10 -3.75
C PRO A 87 -0.62 -1.24 -2.56
N SER A 88 -0.50 -1.75 -1.33
CA SER A 88 -0.74 -1.01 -0.10
C SER A 88 0.29 0.10 0.18
N GLY A 89 1.40 0.13 -0.56
CA GLY A 89 2.49 1.09 -0.40
C GLY A 89 3.60 0.66 0.56
N GLU A 90 3.46 -0.50 1.22
CA GLU A 90 4.47 -1.05 2.11
C GLU A 90 5.69 -1.56 1.31
N LEU A 91 6.90 -1.32 1.81
CA LEU A 91 8.14 -1.84 1.23
C LEU A 91 8.57 -3.10 1.96
N HIS A 92 8.63 -4.21 1.23
CA HIS A 92 9.11 -5.49 1.68
C HIS A 92 10.56 -5.68 1.23
N ILE A 93 11.44 -5.94 2.20
CA ILE A 93 12.85 -6.21 1.98
C ILE A 93 13.06 -7.69 2.27
N ARG A 94 13.22 -8.50 1.22
CA ARG A 94 13.37 -9.95 1.33
C ARG A 94 14.77 -10.32 1.78
N GLU A 95 14.88 -11.44 2.48
CA GLU A 95 16.15 -12.07 2.87
C GLU A 95 17.15 -11.05 3.43
N VAL A 96 16.71 -10.34 4.47
CA VAL A 96 17.46 -9.25 5.06
C VAL A 96 18.83 -9.75 5.54
N ASN A 97 19.88 -9.03 5.16
CA ASN A 97 21.25 -9.38 5.49
C ASN A 97 21.97 -8.23 6.23
N PRO A 98 23.17 -8.47 6.78
CA PRO A 98 23.88 -7.44 7.56
C PRO A 98 24.26 -6.20 6.73
N LYS A 99 24.32 -6.29 5.40
CA LYS A 99 24.59 -5.14 4.51
C LYS A 99 23.38 -4.23 4.36
N ASP A 100 22.19 -4.72 4.68
CA ASP A 100 20.96 -3.93 4.70
C ASP A 100 20.77 -3.20 6.04
N ALA A 101 21.52 -3.59 7.07
CA ALA A 101 21.45 -2.96 8.37
C ALA A 101 21.86 -1.48 8.30
N MET A 102 21.25 -0.67 9.17
CA MET A 102 21.53 0.77 9.32
C MET A 102 21.25 1.60 8.07
N THR A 103 20.55 1.04 7.07
CA THR A 103 20.08 1.78 5.90
C THR A 103 18.86 2.63 6.27
N ASN A 104 18.81 3.85 5.72
CA ASN A 104 17.69 4.76 5.97
C ASN A 104 16.74 4.75 4.78
N PHE A 105 15.44 4.62 5.05
CA PHE A 105 14.39 4.62 4.04
C PHE A 105 13.43 5.79 4.23
N ARG A 106 13.04 6.41 3.12
CA ARG A 106 11.95 7.38 3.04
C ARG A 106 10.91 6.91 2.03
N CYS A 107 9.63 7.20 2.27
CA CYS A 107 8.57 6.95 1.30
C CYS A 107 8.27 8.25 0.56
N GLN A 108 7.92 8.14 -0.72
CA GLN A 108 7.36 9.21 -1.51
C GLN A 108 5.87 8.95 -1.69
N THR A 109 5.05 9.93 -1.36
CA THR A 109 3.61 9.89 -1.51
C THR A 109 3.14 10.82 -2.62
N HIS A 110 2.02 10.47 -3.24
CA HIS A 110 1.34 11.28 -4.24
C HIS A 110 -0.12 11.48 -3.85
N HIS A 111 -0.56 12.73 -3.82
CA HIS A 111 -1.93 13.11 -3.54
C HIS A 111 -2.72 13.24 -4.85
N THR A 112 -3.70 12.36 -5.07
CA THR A 112 -4.42 12.25 -6.34
C THR A 112 -5.27 13.46 -6.69
N LEU A 113 -5.89 14.13 -5.69
CA LEU A 113 -6.71 15.33 -5.94
C LEU A 113 -5.90 16.59 -6.28
N THR A 114 -4.72 16.76 -5.67
CA THR A 114 -3.91 17.98 -5.82
C THR A 114 -2.76 17.83 -6.81
N GLY A 115 -2.39 16.58 -7.13
CA GLY A 115 -1.19 16.24 -7.87
C GLY A 115 0.10 16.38 -7.07
N GLU A 116 0.04 16.77 -5.79
CA GLU A 116 1.24 17.05 -4.99
C GLU A 116 1.97 15.75 -4.62
N THR A 117 3.30 15.77 -4.75
CA THR A 117 4.17 14.70 -4.28
C THR A 117 5.00 15.17 -3.09
N ARG A 118 5.14 14.31 -2.08
CA ARG A 118 5.88 14.63 -0.86
C ARG A 118 6.74 13.45 -0.42
N LEU A 119 7.89 13.76 0.16
CA LEU A 119 8.69 12.79 0.90
C LEU A 119 8.25 12.75 2.36
N SER A 120 8.40 11.60 2.99
CA SER A 120 8.23 11.48 4.44
C SER A 120 9.16 12.45 5.18
N ALA A 121 8.62 13.06 6.24
CA ALA A 121 9.37 13.98 7.09
C ALA A 121 10.47 13.25 7.88
N SER A 122 10.18 12.04 8.36
CA SER A 122 11.17 11.16 8.97
C SER A 122 11.68 10.10 7.99
N ALA A 123 12.91 9.63 8.24
CA ALA A 123 13.40 8.38 7.66
C ALA A 123 13.29 7.27 8.70
N GLY A 124 12.89 6.08 8.28
CA GLY A 124 12.96 4.89 9.12
C GLY A 124 14.23 4.12 8.85
N ARG A 125 14.84 3.59 9.90
CA ARG A 125 16.05 2.78 9.83
C ARG A 125 15.73 1.29 9.98
N LEU A 126 16.40 0.47 9.17
CA LEU A 126 16.36 -0.99 9.31
C LEU A 126 17.45 -1.48 10.26
N PHE A 127 17.05 -2.16 11.32
CA PHE A 127 17.95 -2.88 12.22
C PHE A 127 17.86 -4.38 11.99
N VAL A 128 19.01 -5.02 11.82
CA VAL A 128 19.11 -6.47 11.59
C VAL A 128 19.69 -7.12 12.84
N THR A 129 19.01 -8.15 13.33
CA THR A 129 19.36 -8.85 14.56
C THR A 129 19.71 -10.31 14.29
N GLU A 130 20.76 -10.79 14.95
CA GLU A 130 21.15 -12.20 14.92
C GLU A 130 20.45 -12.97 16.05
N PRO A 131 19.75 -14.07 15.74
CA PRO A 131 18.99 -14.83 16.74
C PRO A 131 19.93 -15.64 17.65
N GLN A 132 19.70 -15.56 18.95
CA GLN A 132 20.43 -16.33 19.98
C GLN A 132 19.70 -17.65 20.27
N GLY A 133 19.59 -18.50 19.25
CA GLY A 133 18.85 -19.77 19.30
C GLY A 133 17.49 -19.71 18.59
N ASN A 134 16.66 -20.72 18.82
CA ASN A 134 15.38 -20.85 18.12
C ASN A 134 14.38 -19.78 18.58
N VAL A 135 13.79 -19.08 17.60
CA VAL A 135 12.74 -18.08 17.80
C VAL A 135 11.48 -18.56 17.11
N SER A 136 10.42 -18.80 17.88
CA SER A 136 9.13 -19.23 17.33
C SER A 136 8.57 -18.18 16.34
N PRO A 137 8.02 -18.59 15.19
CA PRO A 137 7.49 -17.66 14.21
C PRO A 137 6.38 -16.77 14.78
N ARG A 138 6.52 -15.45 14.59
CA ARG A 138 5.51 -14.45 14.95
C ARG A 138 5.07 -13.69 13.71
N ILE A 139 3.76 -13.64 13.49
CA ILE A 139 3.17 -12.85 12.41
C ILE A 139 3.28 -11.36 12.77
N LEU A 140 3.94 -10.58 11.90
CA LEU A 140 4.10 -9.14 12.03
C LEU A 140 3.06 -8.36 11.24
N THR A 141 2.71 -8.84 10.05
CA THR A 141 1.71 -8.22 9.20
C THR A 141 0.87 -9.30 8.55
N THR A 142 -0.44 -9.13 8.65
CA THR A 142 -1.44 -9.96 7.97
C THR A 142 -2.52 -9.03 7.44
N GLN A 143 -2.98 -9.27 6.22
CA GLN A 143 -4.12 -8.60 5.63
C GLN A 143 -5.28 -9.59 5.55
N THR A 144 -6.37 -9.29 6.26
CA THR A 144 -7.56 -10.14 6.29
C THR A 144 -8.56 -9.80 5.18
N ALA A 145 -8.50 -8.59 4.64
CA ALA A 145 -9.36 -8.12 3.57
C ALA A 145 -8.60 -7.14 2.66
N VAL A 146 -8.86 -7.24 1.36
CA VAL A 146 -8.38 -6.31 0.33
C VAL A 146 -9.53 -5.99 -0.61
N HIS A 147 -9.58 -4.75 -1.08
CA HIS A 147 -10.54 -4.30 -2.09
C HIS A 147 -9.77 -4.13 -3.41
N VAL A 148 -10.19 -4.85 -4.44
CA VAL A 148 -9.59 -4.78 -5.78
C VAL A 148 -10.68 -4.67 -6.83
N ARG A 149 -10.37 -4.06 -7.98
CA ARG A 149 -11.32 -4.03 -9.09
C ARG A 149 -11.34 -5.37 -9.80
N GLN A 150 -12.46 -5.67 -10.45
CA GLN A 150 -12.58 -6.88 -11.26
C GLN A 150 -11.52 -6.86 -12.38
N GLY A 151 -10.68 -7.89 -12.42
CA GLY A 151 -9.57 -8.01 -13.38
C GLY A 151 -8.21 -7.56 -12.84
N GLU A 152 -8.15 -6.96 -11.64
CA GLU A 152 -6.89 -6.65 -10.95
C GLU A 152 -6.43 -7.83 -10.06
N ALA A 153 -5.12 -7.92 -9.83
CA ALA A 153 -4.56 -8.94 -8.95
C ALA A 153 -4.76 -8.56 -7.47
N ALA A 154 -5.36 -9.47 -6.69
CA ALA A 154 -5.42 -9.35 -5.24
C ALA A 154 -4.13 -9.90 -4.61
N ILE A 155 -3.45 -9.08 -3.80
CA ILE A 155 -2.26 -9.50 -3.06
C ILE A 155 -2.58 -9.46 -1.57
N LEU A 156 -2.49 -10.62 -0.92
CA LEU A 156 -2.63 -10.77 0.53
C LEU A 156 -1.25 -10.91 1.15
N SER A 157 -0.85 -9.91 1.93
CA SER A 157 0.43 -9.93 2.62
C SER A 157 0.37 -10.73 3.93
N CYS A 158 1.30 -11.66 4.10
CA CYS A 158 1.57 -12.35 5.36
C CYS A 158 3.07 -12.39 5.60
N VAL A 159 3.54 -11.63 6.59
CA VAL A 159 4.96 -11.64 6.98
C VAL A 159 5.07 -12.10 8.42
N ALA A 160 5.80 -13.20 8.60
CA ALA A 160 6.19 -13.72 9.89
C ALA A 160 7.70 -13.65 10.06
N GLN A 161 8.16 -13.50 11.30
CA GLN A 161 9.58 -13.55 11.65
C GLN A 161 9.84 -14.66 12.66
N GLY A 162 10.93 -15.40 12.46
CA GLY A 162 11.37 -16.47 13.35
C GLY A 162 12.77 -16.97 13.00
N TYR A 163 13.26 -17.91 13.80
CA TYR A 163 14.51 -18.63 13.53
C TYR A 163 14.37 -20.10 13.94
N PRO A 164 14.60 -21.07 13.04
CA PRO A 164 14.91 -20.93 11.61
C PRO A 164 13.84 -20.12 10.84
N VAL A 165 14.22 -19.54 9.70
CA VAL A 165 13.32 -18.70 8.90
C VAL A 165 12.07 -19.51 8.53
N PRO A 166 10.85 -19.01 8.81
CA PRO A 166 9.62 -19.75 8.57
C PRO A 166 9.31 -19.85 7.08
N ASN A 167 8.77 -21.00 6.65
CA ASN A 167 8.18 -21.16 5.32
C ASN A 167 6.69 -20.78 5.36
N THR A 168 6.25 -19.96 4.40
CA THR A 168 4.85 -19.62 4.19
C THR A 168 4.27 -20.51 3.09
N THR A 169 3.31 -21.36 3.43
CA THR A 169 2.57 -22.24 2.49
C THR A 169 1.12 -21.85 2.39
#